data_AF-A0A9N9GRS4-F1
#
_entry.id   AF-A0A9N9GRS4-F1
#
_cell.length_a   1.000
_cell.length_b   1.000
_cell.length_c   1.000
_cell.angle_alpha   90.00
_cell.angle_beta   90.00
_cell.angle_gamma   90.00
#
_symmetry.space_group_name_H-M   'P 1'
#
loop_
_entity.id
_entity.type
_entity.pdbx_description
1 polymer ?
#
loop_
_entity_poly.entity_id
_entity_poly.type
_entity_poly.pdbx_seq_one_letter_code
_entity_poly.pdbx_strand_id
1 'polypeptide(L)'
;MEVMRSKNFNIYTNDELDAMDKDTLQEEIDDLKDYRIREKEYLSRVRDLEELLLIVMNMITLGENSEFEFCDSLDPFSEGIIFSVMPPKKCWNNISDGEKTLGSLALIFTLHHFKPNLYVLDEIDASIVVNIIKERTKFIVINLCDKCLD
;
A
#
# COMPACT_ATOMS: atom_id res chain seq x y z
N MET A 1 2.26 34.97 -5.25
CA MET A 1 2.15 33.67 -5.91
C MET A 1 2.98 32.70 -5.09
N GLU A 2 2.31 31.86 -4.30
CA GLU A 2 3.01 30.81 -3.55
C GLU A 2 3.66 29.84 -4.53
N VAL A 3 4.95 29.62 -4.32
CA VAL A 3 5.71 28.56 -4.98
C VAL A 3 5.13 27.25 -4.46
N MET A 4 4.41 26.51 -5.31
CA MET A 4 4.05 25.13 -5.07
C MET A 4 5.34 24.30 -5.06
N ARG A 5 5.93 24.15 -3.87
CA ARG A 5 7.05 23.25 -3.62
C ARG A 5 6.52 21.82 -3.56
N SER A 6 6.49 21.13 -4.70
CA SER A 6 6.70 19.68 -4.64
C SER A 6 8.15 19.51 -4.17
N LYS A 7 8.34 18.83 -3.03
CA LYS A 7 9.54 18.93 -2.18
C LYS A 7 10.85 18.46 -2.83
N ASN A 8 10.82 17.97 -4.08
CA ASN A 8 11.95 17.31 -4.74
C ASN A 8 12.35 17.87 -6.11
N PHE A 9 11.74 18.94 -6.61
CA PHE A 9 12.08 19.49 -7.93
C PHE A 9 12.57 20.93 -7.85
N ASN A 10 13.81 21.15 -8.28
CA ASN A 10 14.34 22.49 -8.45
C ASN A 10 13.72 23.13 -9.71
N ILE A 11 13.13 24.31 -9.54
CA ILE A 11 12.67 25.13 -10.64
C ILE A 11 13.77 26.14 -10.93
N TYR A 12 14.48 25.93 -12.03
CA TYR A 12 15.52 26.83 -12.49
C TYR A 12 14.94 27.88 -13.44
N THR A 13 15.38 29.12 -13.29
CA THR A 13 15.18 30.17 -14.29
C THR A 13 16.08 29.91 -15.49
N ASN A 14 15.76 30.53 -16.64
CA ASN A 14 16.60 30.40 -17.85
C ASN A 14 18.03 30.89 -17.61
N ASP A 15 18.21 31.96 -16.82
CA ASP A 15 19.53 32.51 -16.50
C ASP A 15 20.35 31.54 -15.62
N GLU A 16 19.70 30.80 -14.72
CA GLU A 16 20.35 29.76 -13.90
C GLU A 16 20.72 28.54 -14.75
N LEU A 17 19.85 28.12 -15.66
CA LEU A 17 20.12 27.03 -16.62
C LEU A 17 21.31 27.37 -17.53
N ASP A 18 21.38 28.59 -18.04
CA ASP A 18 22.47 29.04 -18.92
C ASP A 18 23.81 29.18 -18.17
N ALA A 19 23.77 29.35 -16.84
CA ALA A 19 24.96 29.42 -16.00
C ALA A 19 25.50 28.04 -15.58
N MET A 20 24.69 26.98 -15.68
CA MET A 20 25.08 25.61 -15.36
C MET A 20 25.91 24.99 -16.49
N ASP A 21 26.89 24.20 -16.13
CA ASP A 21 27.64 23.40 -17.10
C ASP A 21 26.80 22.23 -17.61
N LYS A 22 27.12 21.82 -18.84
CA LYS A 22 26.37 20.79 -19.56
C LYS A 22 26.32 19.46 -18.81
N ASP A 23 27.40 19.10 -18.13
CA ASP A 23 27.51 17.82 -17.42
C ASP A 23 26.58 17.80 -16.19
N THR A 24 26.52 18.88 -15.40
CA THR A 24 25.57 19.01 -14.29
C THR A 24 24.11 19.06 -14.77
N LEU A 25 23.82 19.74 -15.88
CA LEU A 25 22.47 19.71 -16.47
C LEU A 25 22.07 18.29 -16.90
N GLN A 26 23.01 17.53 -17.45
CA GLN A 26 22.76 16.16 -17.88
C GLN A 26 22.48 15.23 -16.70
N GLU A 27 23.23 15.37 -15.60
CA GLU A 27 23.02 14.64 -14.36
C GLU A 27 21.63 14.93 -13.76
N GLU A 28 21.25 16.20 -13.63
CA GLU A 28 19.92 16.59 -13.14
C GLU A 28 18.81 16.00 -14.02
N ILE A 29 18.95 16.08 -15.35
CA ILE A 29 17.98 15.49 -16.28
C ILE A 29 17.83 13.98 -16.08
N ASP A 30 18.94 13.28 -15.85
CA ASP A 30 18.92 11.83 -15.67
C ASP A 30 18.31 11.44 -14.32
N ASP A 31 18.58 12.20 -13.25
CA ASP A 31 17.90 12.04 -11.96
C ASP A 31 16.37 12.25 -12.06
N LEU A 32 15.95 13.26 -12.82
CA LEU A 32 14.52 13.53 -13.09
C LEU A 32 13.86 12.38 -13.88
N LYS A 33 14.56 11.80 -14.86
CA LYS A 33 14.04 10.65 -15.60
C LYS A 33 13.89 9.44 -14.69
N ASP A 34 14.91 9.15 -13.89
CA ASP A 34 14.92 8.03 -12.96
C ASP A 34 13.80 8.18 -11.92
N TYR A 35 13.58 9.40 -11.42
CA TYR A 35 12.44 9.69 -10.56
C TYR A 35 11.11 9.34 -11.23
N ARG A 36 10.87 9.81 -12.47
CA ARG A 36 9.62 9.55 -13.20
C ARG A 36 9.39 8.07 -13.49
N ILE A 37 10.48 7.32 -13.73
CA ILE A 37 10.40 5.86 -13.91
C ILE A 37 9.95 5.20 -12.61
N ARG A 38 10.60 5.53 -11.48
CA ARG A 38 10.23 4.99 -10.16
C ARG A 38 8.80 5.35 -9.77
N GLU A 39 8.38 6.58 -10.00
CA GLU A 39 7.01 7.06 -9.75
C GLU A 39 6.00 6.21 -10.53
N LYS A 40 6.21 6.03 -11.84
CA LYS A 40 5.32 5.24 -12.69
C LYS A 40 5.22 3.78 -12.23
N GLU A 41 6.36 3.17 -11.88
CA GLU A 41 6.39 1.80 -11.38
C GLU A 41 5.69 1.66 -10.03
N TYR A 42 5.88 2.63 -9.13
CA TYR A 42 5.23 2.65 -7.83
C TYR A 42 3.71 2.76 -7.95
N LEU A 43 3.22 3.73 -8.73
CA LEU A 43 1.78 3.90 -8.97
C LEU A 43 1.14 2.67 -9.62
N SER A 44 1.85 2.02 -10.55
CA SER A 44 1.39 0.75 -11.14
C SER A 44 1.27 -0.35 -10.08
N ARG A 45 2.26 -0.49 -9.20
CA ARG A 45 2.24 -1.52 -8.16
C ARG A 45 1.19 -1.28 -7.09
N VAL A 46 0.93 -0.02 -6.72
CA VAL A 46 -0.14 0.32 -5.76
C VAL A 46 -1.50 -0.05 -6.34
N ARG A 47 -1.71 0.15 -7.65
CA ARG A 47 -2.94 -0.30 -8.32
C ARG A 47 -3.09 -1.82 -8.29
N ASP A 48 -2.04 -2.56 -8.60
CA ASP A 48 -2.07 -4.03 -8.53
C ASP A 48 -2.36 -4.50 -7.09
N LEU A 49 -1.81 -3.78 -6.10
CA LEU A 49 -2.07 -4.02 -4.67
C LEU A 49 -3.53 -3.74 -4.29
N GLU A 50 -4.12 -2.62 -4.75
CA GLU A 50 -5.53 -2.26 -4.57
C GLU A 50 -6.46 -3.36 -5.10
N GLU A 51 -6.22 -3.82 -6.33
CA GLU A 51 -7.04 -4.85 -6.98
C GLU A 51 -7.00 -6.18 -6.21
N LEU A 52 -5.81 -6.61 -5.79
CA LEU A 52 -5.67 -7.84 -5.02
C LEU A 52 -6.25 -7.70 -3.61
N LEU A 53 -6.07 -6.54 -2.97
CA LEU A 53 -6.60 -6.28 -1.64
C LEU A 53 -8.11 -6.38 -1.63
N LEU A 54 -8.79 -5.83 -2.64
CA LEU A 54 -10.24 -5.94 -2.79
C LEU A 54 -10.68 -7.40 -2.91
N ILE A 55 -9.93 -8.23 -3.64
CA ILE A 55 -10.21 -9.66 -3.76
C ILE A 55 -10.05 -10.36 -2.41
N VAL A 56 -8.94 -10.12 -1.70
CA VAL A 56 -8.65 -10.74 -0.39
C VAL A 56 -9.66 -10.30 0.66
N MET A 57 -9.97 -9.01 0.74
CA MET A 57 -11.00 -8.47 1.64
C MET A 57 -12.35 -9.15 1.40
N ASN A 58 -12.80 -9.23 0.15
CA ASN A 58 -14.07 -9.88 -0.17
C ASN A 58 -14.11 -11.38 0.17
N MET A 59 -12.96 -12.07 0.10
CA MET A 59 -12.87 -13.47 0.54
C MET A 59 -13.01 -13.63 2.06
N ILE A 60 -12.58 -12.64 2.84
CA ILE A 60 -12.55 -12.69 4.31
C ILE A 60 -13.84 -12.14 4.91
N THR A 61 -14.30 -10.99 4.43
CA THR A 61 -15.35 -10.17 5.07
C THR A 61 -16.68 -10.16 4.31
N LEU A 62 -16.80 -10.91 3.22
CA LEU A 62 -18.04 -11.12 2.46
C LEU A 62 -18.71 -9.80 1.99
N GLY A 63 -17.94 -8.93 1.31
CA GLY A 63 -18.51 -7.76 0.63
C GLY A 63 -18.18 -6.40 1.26
N GLU A 64 -17.00 -6.25 1.86
CA GLU A 64 -16.48 -4.93 2.27
C GLU A 64 -15.68 -4.29 1.14
N ASN A 65 -15.83 -2.98 0.97
CA ASN A 65 -15.00 -2.22 0.06
C ASN A 65 -13.70 -1.82 0.76
N SER A 66 -12.62 -1.70 0.01
CA SER A 66 -11.34 -1.19 0.49
C SER A 66 -10.71 -0.29 -0.56
N GLU A 67 -10.07 0.79 -0.12
CA GLU A 67 -9.44 1.77 -1.00
C GLU A 67 -8.09 2.19 -0.41
N PHE A 68 -7.16 2.50 -1.30
CA PHE A 68 -5.94 3.23 -0.98
C PHE A 68 -6.03 4.63 -1.58
N GLU A 69 -5.58 5.63 -0.82
CA GLU A 69 -5.54 7.02 -1.27
C GLU A 69 -4.15 7.60 -0.96
N PHE A 70 -3.50 8.24 -1.93
CA PHE A 70 -2.26 8.94 -1.67
C PHE A 70 -2.54 10.21 -0.86
N CYS A 71 -1.80 10.43 0.22
CA CYS A 71 -1.89 11.67 1.00
C CYS A 71 -1.57 12.90 0.13
N ASP A 72 -0.63 12.74 -0.80
CA ASP A 72 -0.28 13.73 -1.82
C ASP A 72 -0.37 13.07 -3.21
N SER A 73 -1.32 13.54 -4.03
CA SER A 73 -1.53 13.03 -5.38
C SER A 73 -0.51 13.55 -6.41
N LEU A 74 0.29 14.56 -6.04
CA LEU A 74 1.33 15.16 -6.89
C LEU A 74 2.72 14.59 -6.63
N ASP A 75 2.97 14.11 -5.41
CA ASP A 75 4.20 13.40 -5.04
C ASP A 75 3.85 12.17 -4.17
N PRO A 76 3.75 10.97 -4.77
CA PRO A 76 3.32 9.78 -4.05
C PRO A 76 4.37 9.26 -3.04
N PHE A 77 5.57 9.87 -2.97
CA PHE A 77 6.63 9.50 -2.04
C PHE A 77 6.71 10.42 -0.80
N SER A 78 5.95 11.51 -0.76
CA SER A 78 6.13 12.57 0.24
C SER A 78 5.45 12.26 1.58
N GLU A 79 4.19 11.82 1.54
CA GLU A 79 3.30 11.73 2.72
C GLU A 79 2.65 10.36 2.91
N GLY A 80 2.93 9.41 2.00
CA GLY A 80 2.48 8.03 2.09
C GLY A 80 1.07 7.79 1.55
N ILE A 81 0.46 6.70 2.01
CA ILE A 81 -0.84 6.21 1.54
C ILE A 81 -1.75 5.97 2.75
N ILE A 82 -3.01 6.39 2.63
CA ILE A 82 -4.09 6.09 3.54
C ILE A 82 -4.77 4.80 3.07
N PHE A 83 -4.78 3.80 3.94
CA PHE A 83 -5.56 2.58 3.74
C PHE A 83 -6.89 2.70 4.47
N SER A 84 -7.99 2.49 3.74
CA SER A 84 -9.33 2.59 4.30
C SER A 84 -10.17 1.37 3.96
N VAL A 85 -10.91 0.90 4.95
CA VAL A 85 -11.88 -0.19 4.82
C VAL A 85 -13.27 0.36 5.09
N MET A 86 -14.21 0.07 4.20
CA MET A 86 -15.60 0.47 4.35
C MET A 86 -16.51 -0.77 4.46
N PRO A 87 -17.02 -1.06 5.67
CA PRO A 87 -18.00 -2.13 5.86
C PRO A 87 -19.30 -1.83 5.12
N PRO A 88 -20.01 -2.84 4.56
CA PRO A 88 -21.29 -2.63 3.92
C PRO A 88 -22.27 -2.11 4.97
N LYS A 89 -22.91 -0.98 4.68
CA LYS A 89 -23.96 -0.34 5.49
C LYS A 89 -23.49 0.40 6.75
N LYS A 90 -22.20 0.66 6.94
CA LYS A 90 -21.70 1.53 8.01
C LYS A 90 -21.06 2.81 7.46
N CYS A 91 -21.21 3.92 8.18
CA CYS A 91 -20.48 5.15 7.88
C CYS A 91 -18.99 4.98 8.20
N TRP A 92 -18.12 5.72 7.49
CA TRP A 92 -16.66 5.68 7.61
C TRP A 92 -16.11 5.77 9.06
N ASN A 93 -16.84 6.42 9.96
CA ASN A 93 -16.44 6.60 11.37
C ASN A 93 -16.85 5.44 12.30
N ASN A 94 -17.57 4.44 11.80
CA ASN A 94 -18.12 3.35 12.62
C ASN A 94 -17.48 1.98 12.28
N ILE A 95 -16.16 1.96 12.12
CA ILE A 95 -15.41 0.72 11.91
C ILE A 95 -15.12 0.08 13.28
N SER A 96 -15.59 -1.14 13.48
CA SER A 96 -15.32 -1.94 14.68
C SER A 96 -13.87 -2.39 14.72
N ASP A 97 -13.34 -2.66 15.90
CA ASP A 97 -11.94 -3.12 16.04
C ASP A 97 -11.72 -4.51 15.42
N GLY A 98 -12.78 -5.33 15.32
CA GLY A 98 -12.76 -6.55 14.52
C GLY A 98 -12.56 -6.29 13.02
N GLU A 99 -13.28 -5.32 12.45
CA GLU A 99 -13.12 -4.93 11.03
C GLU A 99 -11.74 -4.32 10.75
N LYS A 100 -11.18 -3.51 11.68
CA LYS A 100 -9.80 -3.03 11.57
C LYS A 100 -8.78 -4.16 11.58
N THR A 101 -9.02 -5.17 12.41
CA THR A 101 -8.16 -6.37 12.50
C THR A 101 -8.21 -7.17 11.20
N LEU A 102 -9.41 -7.40 10.65
CA LEU A 102 -9.60 -8.09 9.38
C LEU A 102 -8.99 -7.32 8.20
N GLY A 103 -9.16 -5.99 8.17
CA GLY A 103 -8.53 -5.12 7.18
C GLY A 103 -7.00 -5.20 7.22
N SER A 104 -6.41 -5.16 8.42
CA SER A 104 -4.97 -5.30 8.60
C SER A 104 -4.46 -6.68 8.16
N LEU A 105 -5.22 -7.73 8.47
CA LEU A 105 -4.89 -9.10 8.09
C LEU A 105 -4.95 -9.30 6.57
N ALA A 106 -5.97 -8.75 5.90
CA ALA A 106 -6.08 -8.78 4.44
C ALA A 106 -4.92 -8.06 3.75
N LEU A 107 -4.48 -6.92 4.30
CA LEU A 107 -3.31 -6.20 3.81
C LEU A 107 -2.05 -7.07 3.91
N ILE A 108 -1.82 -7.75 5.03
CA ILE A 108 -0.68 -8.65 5.21
C ILE A 108 -0.70 -9.77 4.16
N PHE A 109 -1.84 -10.40 3.92
CA PHE A 109 -1.97 -11.45 2.92
C PHE A 109 -1.75 -10.96 1.49
N THR A 110 -2.28 -9.77 1.18
CA THR A 110 -2.07 -9.11 -0.11
C THR A 110 -0.58 -8.83 -0.32
N LEU A 111 0.11 -8.27 0.67
CA LEU A 111 1.56 -8.03 0.61
C LEU A 111 2.38 -9.32 0.51
N HIS A 112 1.96 -10.39 1.19
CA HIS A 112 2.60 -11.70 1.10
C HIS A 112 2.56 -12.25 -0.32
N HIS A 113 1.50 -11.99 -1.09
CA HIS A 113 1.41 -12.39 -2.49
C HIS A 113 2.50 -11.75 -3.36
N PHE A 114 2.75 -10.45 -3.18
CA PHE A 114 3.79 -9.74 -3.92
C PHE A 114 5.20 -10.06 -3.42
N LYS A 115 5.36 -10.26 -2.12
CA LYS A 115 6.63 -10.58 -1.48
C LYS A 115 6.43 -11.63 -0.38
N PRO A 116 6.59 -12.92 -0.71
CA PRO A 116 6.44 -13.99 0.27
C PRO A 116 7.47 -13.85 1.41
N ASN A 117 6.97 -13.71 2.64
CA ASN A 117 7.78 -13.66 3.86
C ASN A 117 7.23 -14.64 4.92
N LEU A 118 8.03 -14.94 5.94
CA LEU A 118 7.58 -15.69 7.12
C LEU A 118 6.81 -14.75 8.05
N TYR A 119 5.56 -15.10 8.38
CA TYR A 119 4.74 -14.36 9.34
C TYR A 119 4.46 -15.20 10.58
N VAL A 120 4.53 -14.57 11.75
CA VAL A 120 4.08 -15.13 13.03
C VAL A 120 2.86 -14.32 13.46
N LEU A 121 1.72 -14.98 13.55
CA LEU A 121 0.43 -14.39 13.90
C LEU A 121 0.03 -14.92 15.27
N ASP A 122 -0.23 -14.04 16.22
CA ASP A 122 -0.69 -14.39 17.57
C ASP A 122 -2.12 -13.91 17.79
N GLU A 123 -2.91 -14.66 18.56
CA GLU A 123 -4.33 -14.39 18.86
C GLU A 123 -5.24 -14.24 17.63
N ILE A 124 -4.87 -14.84 16.49
CA ILE A 124 -5.69 -14.88 15.28
C ILE A 124 -6.37 -16.24 15.14
N ASP A 125 -7.66 -16.22 14.79
CA ASP A 125 -8.39 -17.43 14.44
C ASP A 125 -7.80 -18.09 13.18
N ALA A 126 -7.28 -19.31 13.34
CA ALA A 126 -6.66 -20.07 12.26
C ALA A 126 -7.62 -20.34 11.08
N SER A 127 -8.93 -20.43 11.31
CA SER A 127 -9.92 -20.67 10.25
C SER A 127 -9.96 -19.53 9.22
N ILE A 128 -9.72 -18.29 9.65
CA ILE A 128 -9.64 -17.11 8.77
C ILE A 128 -8.43 -17.26 7.85
N VAL A 129 -7.29 -17.65 8.43
CA VAL A 129 -6.01 -17.79 7.73
C VAL A 129 -6.03 -18.95 6.72
N VAL A 130 -6.64 -20.09 7.08
CA VAL A 130 -6.74 -21.29 6.23
C VAL A 130 -7.53 -21.04 4.95
N ASN A 131 -8.61 -20.26 4.99
CA ASN A 131 -9.40 -19.96 3.79
C ASN A 131 -8.64 -19.13 2.74
N ILE A 132 -7.64 -18.36 3.18
CA ILE A 132 -6.86 -17.46 2.34
C ILE A 132 -5.60 -18.17 1.81
N ILE A 133 -5.00 -19.04 2.63
CA ILE A 133 -3.80 -19.80 2.27
C ILE A 133 -4.21 -21.07 1.50
N LYS A 134 -4.19 -20.99 0.17
CA LYS A 134 -4.34 -22.17 -0.70
C LYS A 134 -3.02 -22.84 -1.09
N GLU A 135 -1.89 -22.16 -0.91
CA GLU A 135 -0.58 -22.61 -1.37
C GLU A 135 0.47 -22.66 -0.23
N ARG A 136 1.62 -23.29 -0.51
CA ARG A 136 2.71 -23.59 0.44
C ARG A 136 3.41 -22.32 0.97
N THR A 137 2.73 -21.57 1.81
CA THR A 137 3.26 -20.40 2.51
C THR A 137 3.60 -20.75 3.95
N LYS A 138 4.48 -19.95 4.56
CA LYS A 138 4.94 -20.18 5.94
C LYS A 138 4.28 -19.15 6.85
N PHE A 139 3.13 -19.52 7.40
CA PHE A 139 2.49 -18.79 8.50
C PHE A 139 2.57 -19.65 9.75
N ILE A 140 3.07 -19.07 10.84
CA ILE A 140 3.03 -19.67 12.16
C ILE A 140 1.89 -18.96 12.89
N VAL A 141 0.80 -19.68 13.16
CA VAL A 141 -0.35 -19.14 13.88
C VAL A 141 -0.33 -19.70 15.29
N ILE A 142 -0.29 -18.81 16.28
CA ILE A 142 -0.45 -19.12 17.69
C ILE A 142 -1.86 -18.66 18.06
N ASN A 143 -2.69 -19.59 18.52
CA ASN A 143 -4.06 -19.30 18.94
C ASN A 143 -4.31 -19.95 20.31
N LEU A 144 -4.98 -19.22 21.19
CA LEU A 144 -5.38 -19.66 22.53
C LEU A 144 -6.78 -20.30 22.56
N CYS A 145 -7.50 -20.28 21.44
CA CYS A 145 -8.86 -20.80 21.35
C CYS A 145 -8.86 -22.32 21.14
N ASP A 146 -9.34 -23.08 22.14
CA ASP A 146 -9.53 -24.55 22.13
C ASP A 146 -10.60 -25.06 21.13
N LYS A 147 -11.11 -24.20 20.24
CA LYS A 147 -11.97 -24.65 19.14
C LYS A 147 -11.10 -25.23 18.04
N CYS A 148 -10.56 -26.41 18.31
CA CYS A 148 -10.08 -27.29 17.28
C CYS A 148 -11.18 -27.47 16.23
N LEU A 149 -10.78 -27.42 14.97
CA LEU A 149 -11.59 -27.75 13.81
C LEU A 149 -12.25 -29.12 14.02
N ASP A 150 -13.54 -29.12 14.35
CA ASP A 150 -14.42 -30.30 14.22
C ASP A 150 -14.98 -30.39 12.80
#